data_AF-A0A6C1QDX8-F1
#
_entry.id   AF-A0A6C1QDX8-F1
#
_cell.length_a   1.000
_cell.length_b   1.000
_cell.length_c   1.000
_cell.angle_alpha   90.00
_cell.angle_beta   90.00
_cell.angle_gamma   90.00
#
_symmetry.space_group_name_H-M   'P 1'
#
loop_
_entity.id
_entity.type
_entity.pdbx_description
1 polymer ?
#
loop_
_entity_poly.entity_id
_entity_poly.type
_entity_poly.pdbx_seq_one_letter_code
_entity_poly.pdbx_strand_id
1 'polypeptide(L)'
;MKKLPAVIIILLFIITAHNGVSNNLIIKKTTIYNEGAEIHGTATLQLEEGRNEIEFKRLSPFLDPATIQISGQGFRVLSISRGIDVQLDDKAYKDSVNMFQKKIDDLELKIREKNT
;
A
#
# COMPACT_ATOMS: atom_id res chain seq x y z
N MET A 1 31.13 41.54 15.63
CA MET A 1 31.17 40.13 15.21
C MET A 1 30.08 39.35 15.97
N LYS A 2 28.81 39.44 15.57
CA LYS A 2 27.66 38.84 16.30
C LYS A 2 26.59 38.22 15.38
N LYS A 3 26.80 38.21 14.06
CA LYS A 3 25.82 37.70 13.08
C LYS A 3 26.11 36.26 12.62
N LEU A 4 27.21 35.65 13.08
CA LEU A 4 27.54 34.26 12.80
C LEU A 4 26.51 33.23 13.32
N PRO A 5 25.92 33.36 14.53
CA PRO A 5 24.95 32.38 15.00
C PRO A 5 23.61 32.44 14.23
N ALA A 6 23.27 33.59 13.65
CA ALA A 6 22.04 33.75 12.87
C ALA A 6 22.10 33.00 11.52
N VAL A 7 23.30 32.87 10.93
CA VAL A 7 23.49 32.16 9.66
C VAL A 7 23.39 30.64 9.86
N ILE A 8 23.86 30.12 11.00
CA ILE A 8 23.80 28.69 11.33
C ILE A 8 22.34 28.23 11.55
N ILE A 9 21.50 29.08 12.16
CA ILE A 9 20.08 28.78 12.36
C ILE A 9 19.30 28.70 11.03
N ILE A 10 19.67 29.51 10.04
CA ILE A 10 19.04 29.49 8.71
C ILE A 10 19.41 28.22 7.93
N LEU A 11 20.63 27.71 8.10
CA LEU A 11 21.09 26.50 7.41
C LEU A 11 20.39 25.22 7.89
N LEU A 12 19.94 25.19 9.15
CA LEU A 12 19.22 24.06 9.75
C LEU A 12 17.79 23.88 9.24
N PHE A 13 17.20 24.88 8.58
CA PHE A 13 15.81 24.83 8.11
C PHE A 13 15.64 24.16 6.73
N ILE A 14 16.72 23.90 6.00
CA ILE A 14 16.68 23.35 4.64
C ILE A 14 16.48 21.82 4.64
N ILE A 15 16.56 21.19 5.81
CA ILE A 15 16.31 19.75 5.98
C ILE A 15 14.79 19.50 6.13
N THR A 16 13.98 20.00 5.19
CA THR A 16 12.56 19.65 5.17
C THR A 16 12.38 18.26 4.56
N ALA A 17 11.72 17.41 5.33
CA ALA A 17 11.40 16.03 5.00
C ALA A 17 10.76 15.89 3.61
N HIS A 18 11.29 14.96 2.81
CA HIS A 18 10.68 14.55 1.55
C HIS A 18 9.44 13.71 1.89
N ASN A 19 8.25 14.31 1.81
CA ASN A 19 7.01 13.58 1.99
C ASN A 19 6.79 12.71 0.74
N GLY A 20 6.77 11.39 0.92
CA GLY A 20 6.51 10.46 -0.18
C GLY A 20 5.15 10.74 -0.82
N VAL A 21 5.10 10.79 -2.15
CA VAL A 21 3.84 11.06 -2.86
C VAL A 21 3.01 9.77 -2.85
N SER A 22 1.87 9.81 -2.14
CA SER A 22 0.92 8.70 -2.09
C SER A 22 0.09 8.67 -3.37
N ASN A 23 0.24 7.62 -4.18
CA ASN A 23 -0.51 7.45 -5.42
C ASN A 23 -1.28 6.13 -5.44
N ASN A 24 -2.47 6.16 -6.07
CA ASN A 24 -3.29 4.98 -6.23
C ASN A 24 -2.85 4.21 -7.49
N LEU A 25 -2.68 2.90 -7.34
CA LEU A 25 -2.44 1.99 -8.44
C LEU A 25 -3.75 1.75 -9.20
N ILE A 26 -3.75 1.96 -10.53
CA ILE A 26 -4.88 1.58 -11.38
C ILE A 26 -4.68 0.13 -11.81
N ILE A 27 -5.51 -0.77 -11.30
CA ILE A 27 -5.49 -2.20 -11.66
C ILE A 27 -6.01 -2.36 -13.09
N LYS A 28 -5.19 -2.94 -13.96
CA LYS A 28 -5.53 -3.20 -15.36
C LYS A 28 -5.97 -4.64 -15.60
N LYS A 29 -5.31 -5.59 -14.95
CA LYS A 29 -5.57 -7.02 -15.14
C LYS A 29 -5.30 -7.76 -13.84
N THR A 30 -6.19 -8.68 -13.52
CA THR A 30 -5.98 -9.66 -12.45
C THR A 30 -6.07 -11.05 -13.06
N THR A 31 -5.05 -11.87 -12.85
CA THR A 31 -5.06 -13.28 -13.23
C THR A 31 -5.20 -14.11 -11.96
N ILE A 32 -6.21 -14.99 -11.90
CA ILE A 32 -6.46 -15.85 -10.74
C ILE A 32 -5.95 -17.25 -11.04
N TYR A 33 -5.18 -17.81 -10.12
CA TYR A 33 -4.64 -19.16 -10.14
C TYR A 33 -5.26 -19.98 -8.98
N ASN A 34 -5.08 -21.29 -8.99
CA ASN A 34 -5.60 -22.16 -7.92
C ASN A 34 -5.00 -21.82 -6.53
N GLU A 35 -3.76 -21.34 -6.49
CA GLU A 35 -3.05 -21.03 -5.24
C GLU A 35 -2.75 -19.53 -5.07
N GLY A 36 -3.41 -18.64 -5.81
CA GLY A 36 -3.19 -17.21 -5.64
C GLY A 36 -3.75 -16.33 -6.74
N ALA A 37 -3.37 -15.06 -6.72
CA ALA A 37 -3.73 -14.11 -7.76
C ALA A 37 -2.58 -13.17 -8.06
N GLU A 38 -2.43 -12.84 -9.34
CA GLU A 38 -1.44 -11.89 -9.83
C GLU A 38 -2.15 -10.63 -10.30
N ILE A 39 -1.69 -9.48 -9.79
CA ILE A 39 -2.29 -8.17 -10.06
C ILE A 39 -1.32 -7.36 -10.90
N HIS A 40 -1.75 -6.99 -12.09
CA HIS A 40 -1.05 -6.04 -12.96
C HIS A 40 -1.75 -4.69 -12.92
N GLY A 41 -1.01 -3.67 -12.52
CA GLY A 41 -1.48 -2.29 -12.51
C GLY A 41 -0.48 -1.34 -13.14
N THR A 42 -0.94 -0.12 -13.41
CA THR A 42 -0.07 0.98 -13.81
C THR A 42 -0.42 2.23 -13.04
N ALA A 43 0.59 3.04 -12.72
CA ALA A 43 0.43 4.37 -12.17
C ALA A 43 1.21 5.36 -13.03
N THR A 44 0.61 6.52 -13.28
CA THR A 44 1.27 7.65 -13.92
C THR A 44 1.67 8.63 -12.83
N LEU A 45 2.96 8.96 -12.75
CA LEU A 45 3.54 9.73 -11.67
C LEU A 45 4.35 10.87 -12.29
N GLN A 46 4.22 12.07 -11.72
CA GLN A 46 5.14 13.17 -12.01
C GLN A 46 6.31 13.03 -11.04
N LEU A 47 7.50 12.76 -11.57
CA LEU A 47 8.72 12.60 -10.78
C LEU A 47 9.49 13.90 -10.80
N GLU A 48 9.94 14.33 -9.62
CA GLU A 48 10.86 15.46 -9.49
C GLU A 48 12.29 15.03 -9.84
N GLU A 49 13.15 15.97 -10.18
CA GLU A 49 14.57 15.67 -10.39
C GLU A 49 15.21 15.17 -9.08
N GLY A 50 15.95 14.06 -9.17
CA GLY A 50 16.66 13.47 -8.02
C GLY A 50 15.95 12.27 -7.38
N ARG A 51 16.07 12.13 -6.05
CA ARG A 51 15.53 10.98 -5.31
C ARG A 51 14.05 11.19 -5.04
N ASN A 52 13.24 10.26 -5.53
CA ASN A 52 11.81 10.21 -5.27
C ASN A 52 11.51 9.03 -4.34
N GLU A 53 10.68 9.27 -3.33
CA GLU A 53 10.06 8.24 -2.50
C GLU A 53 8.56 8.21 -2.81
N ILE A 54 8.04 7.01 -3.10
CA ILE A 54 6.68 6.83 -3.61
C ILE A 54 6.03 5.71 -2.81
N GLU A 55 4.84 5.99 -2.29
CA GLU A 55 4.10 5.04 -1.48
C GLU A 55 2.84 4.58 -2.23
N PHE A 56 2.73 3.27 -2.44
CA PHE A 56 1.52 2.63 -2.97
C PHE A 56 0.70 2.06 -1.81
N LYS A 57 -0.43 2.69 -1.52
CA LYS A 57 -1.34 2.29 -0.44
C LYS A 57 -2.39 1.29 -0.92
N ARG A 58 -3.05 0.64 0.04
CA ARG A 58 -4.17 -0.29 -0.18
C ARG A 58 -3.80 -1.53 -1.03
N LEU A 59 -2.55 -1.96 -0.94
CA LEU A 59 -2.13 -3.26 -1.48
C LEU A 59 -2.56 -4.39 -0.55
N SER A 60 -2.69 -5.60 -1.09
CA SER A 60 -3.05 -6.79 -0.30
C SER A 60 -1.99 -7.04 0.79
N PRO A 61 -2.39 -7.33 2.05
CA PRO A 61 -1.45 -7.68 3.11
C PRO A 61 -0.75 -9.03 2.86
N PHE A 62 -1.32 -9.87 2.00
CA PHE A 62 -0.80 -11.18 1.62
C PHE A 62 0.16 -11.13 0.41
N LEU A 63 0.55 -9.94 -0.04
CA LEU A 63 1.52 -9.78 -1.13
C LEU A 63 2.91 -10.26 -0.69
N ASP A 64 3.49 -11.17 -1.46
CA ASP A 64 4.88 -11.59 -1.28
C ASP A 64 5.85 -10.50 -1.79
N PRO A 65 6.68 -9.90 -0.92
CA PRO A 65 7.63 -8.85 -1.31
C PRO A 65 8.60 -9.28 -2.41
N ALA A 66 8.96 -10.57 -2.49
CA ALA A 66 9.90 -11.07 -3.48
C ALA A 66 9.30 -11.10 -4.90
N THR A 67 7.97 -11.00 -5.01
CA THR A 67 7.25 -11.04 -6.29
C THR A 67 6.92 -9.65 -6.86
N ILE A 68 7.26 -8.58 -6.12
CA ILE A 68 6.95 -7.21 -6.54
C ILE A 68 7.92 -6.77 -7.63
N GLN A 69 7.40 -6.54 -8.83
CA GLN A 69 8.17 -5.99 -9.95
C GLN A 69 7.65 -4.61 -10.34
N ILE A 70 8.57 -3.65 -10.45
CA ILE A 70 8.28 -2.28 -10.89
C ILE A 70 9.13 -2.00 -12.13
N SER A 71 8.49 -1.49 -13.18
CA SER A 71 9.16 -1.07 -14.41
C SER A 71 8.52 0.20 -14.96
N GLY A 72 9.31 0.97 -15.70
CA GLY A 72 8.87 2.23 -16.30
C GLY A 72 10.04 2.98 -16.93
N GLN A 73 9.79 4.20 -17.39
CA GLN A 73 10.78 5.04 -18.06
C GLN A 73 11.09 6.29 -17.22
N GLY A 74 12.31 6.81 -17.31
CA GLY A 74 12.71 8.05 -16.63
C GLY A 74 13.09 7.89 -15.16
N PHE A 75 13.20 6.67 -14.64
CA PHE A 75 13.65 6.42 -13.27
C PHE A 75 14.46 5.13 -13.15
N ARG A 76 15.20 5.00 -12.03
CA ARG A 76 15.85 3.76 -11.62
C ARG A 76 15.38 3.41 -10.22
N VAL A 77 14.92 2.18 -10.03
CA VAL A 77 14.53 1.67 -8.71
C VAL A 77 15.78 1.49 -7.86
N LEU A 78 15.83 2.16 -6.71
CA LEU A 78 16.92 2.02 -5.74
C LEU A 78 16.60 0.94 -4.70
N SER A 79 15.38 0.94 -4.20
CA SER A 79 14.89 -0.01 -3.20
C SER A 79 13.38 -0.15 -3.30
N ILE A 80 12.90 -1.31 -2.87
CA ILE A 80 11.48 -1.58 -2.65
C ILE A 80 11.37 -2.07 -1.21
N SER A 81 10.50 -1.43 -0.43
CA SER A 81 10.20 -1.83 0.93
C SER A 81 8.69 -2.01 1.09
N ARG A 82 8.29 -2.93 1.96
CA ARG A 82 6.88 -3.15 2.32
C ARG A 82 6.68 -2.77 3.78
N GLY A 83 5.81 -1.79 4.02
CA GLY A 83 5.23 -1.53 5.33
C GLY A 83 3.86 -2.19 5.42
N ILE A 84 3.58 -2.89 6.52
CA ILE A 84 2.20 -3.22 6.90
C ILE A 84 1.76 -2.14 7.88
N ASP A 85 0.78 -1.34 7.48
CA ASP A 85 0.08 -0.46 8.40
C ASP A 85 -1.00 -1.28 9.12
N VAL A 86 -0.69 -1.71 10.35
CA VAL A 86 -1.58 -2.53 11.19
C VAL A 86 -2.69 -1.67 11.82
N GLN A 87 -2.70 -0.35 11.61
CA GLN A 87 -3.70 0.57 12.19
C GLN A 87 -4.97 0.75 11.34
N LEU A 88 -5.28 -0.17 10.41
CA LEU A 88 -6.54 -0.15 9.68
C LEU A 88 -7.71 -0.51 10.61
N ASP A 89 -8.25 0.52 11.27
CA ASP A 89 -9.58 0.60 11.90
C ASP A 89 -10.15 -0.78 12.31
N ASP A 90 -9.65 -1.26 13.45
CA ASP A 90 -9.98 -2.53 14.08
C ASP A 90 -11.49 -2.80 14.11
N LYS A 91 -12.31 -1.75 14.14
CA LYS A 91 -13.76 -1.86 14.18
C LYS A 91 -14.36 -2.21 12.81
N ALA A 92 -14.02 -1.49 11.75
CA ALA A 92 -14.59 -1.75 10.42
C ALA A 92 -14.17 -3.12 9.86
N TYR A 93 -12.93 -3.52 10.10
CA TYR A 93 -12.43 -4.85 9.76
C TYR A 93 -13.17 -5.94 10.54
N LYS A 94 -13.29 -5.79 11.86
CA LYS A 94 -13.98 -6.75 12.74
C LYS A 94 -15.48 -6.83 12.45
N ASP A 95 -16.13 -5.72 12.15
CA ASP A 95 -17.55 -5.67 11.75
C ASP A 95 -17.76 -6.45 10.43
N SER A 96 -16.84 -6.30 9.47
CA SER A 96 -16.89 -7.05 8.20
C SER A 96 -16.66 -8.55 8.40
N VAL A 97 -15.66 -8.94 9.20
CA VAL A 97 -15.37 -10.35 9.53
C VAL A 97 -16.58 -11.00 10.22
N ASN A 98 -17.19 -10.32 11.19
CA ASN A 98 -18.37 -10.82 11.90
C ASN A 98 -19.57 -10.99 10.95
N MET A 99 -19.76 -10.07 10.01
CA MET A 99 -20.83 -10.18 9.00
C MET A 99 -20.62 -11.39 8.09
N PHE A 100 -19.39 -11.62 7.61
CA PHE A 100 -19.09 -12.78 6.77
C PHE A 100 -19.26 -14.09 7.54
N GLN A 101 -18.83 -14.15 8.81
CA GLN A 101 -19.03 -15.33 9.64
C GLN A 101 -20.51 -15.65 9.81
N LYS A 102 -21.35 -14.65 10.11
CA LYS A 102 -22.80 -14.83 10.20
C LYS A 102 -23.42 -15.39 8.92
N LYS A 103 -22.92 -14.97 7.75
CA LYS A 103 -23.40 -15.48 6.46
C LYS A 103 -22.97 -16.93 6.23
N ILE A 104 -21.76 -17.30 6.66
CA ILE A 104 -21.29 -18.69 6.58
C ILE A 104 -22.19 -19.57 7.45
N ASP A 105 -22.43 -19.18 8.70
CA ASP A 105 -23.25 -19.96 9.64
C ASP A 105 -24.70 -20.12 9.13
N ASP A 106 -25.29 -19.06 8.57
CA ASP A 106 -26.64 -19.10 7.96
C ASP A 106 -26.68 -20.02 6.73
N LEU A 107 -25.65 -19.99 5.88
CA LEU A 107 -25.56 -20.88 4.73
C LEU A 107 -25.39 -22.34 5.14
N GLU A 108 -24.58 -22.62 6.16
CA GLU A 108 -24.42 -23.98 6.69
C GLU A 108 -25.72 -24.52 7.30
N LEU A 109 -26.48 -23.67 7.99
CA LEU A 109 -27.79 -24.04 8.54
C LEU A 109 -28.78 -24.36 7.43
N LYS A 110 -28.86 -23.54 6.37
CA LYS A 110 -29.70 -23.80 5.20
C LYS A 110 -29.32 -25.08 4.45
N ILE A 111 -28.02 -25.38 4.35
CA ILE A 111 -27.53 -26.64 3.78
C ILE A 111 -28.01 -27.83 4.62
N ARG A 112 -27.97 -27.72 5.95
CA ARG A 112 -28.42 -28.77 6.87
C ARG A 112 -29.93 -28.99 6.78
N GLU A 113 -30.72 -27.92 6.76
CA GLU A 113 -32.18 -27.99 6.62
C GLU A 113 -32.62 -28.59 5.29
N LYS A 114 -31.87 -28.35 4.20
CA LYS A 114 -32.18 -28.92 2.88
C LYS A 114 -31.81 -30.40 2.74
N ASN A 115 -30.91 -30.89 3.59
CA ASN A 115 -30.43 -32.28 3.59
C ASN A 115 -31.12 -33.16 4.66
N THR A 116 -32.11 -32.61 5.37
CA THR A 116 -32.98 -33.33 6.31
C THR A 116 -34.38 -33.42 5.71
#